data_AF-A0A2X3CCA1-F1
#
_entry.id   AF-A0A2X3CCA1-F1
#
_cell.length_a   1.000
_cell.length_b   1.000
_cell.length_c   1.000
_cell.angle_alpha   90.00
_cell.angle_beta   90.00
_cell.angle_gamma   90.00
#
_symmetry.space_group_name_H-M   'P 1'
#
loop_
_entity.id
_entity.type
_entity.pdbx_description
1 polymer ?
#
loop_
_entity_poly.entity_id
_entity_poly.type
_entity_poly.pdbx_seq_one_letter_code
_entity_poly.pdbx_strand_id
1 'polypeptide(L)' 'MHKYTVLLNDGTVGTLIVDSVDEGQNVTVDLHDENGNPITATGTVVEILEESES' A
#
# COMPACT_ATOMS: atom_id res chain seq x y z
N MET A 1 -11.89 9.21 -0.62
CA MET A 1 -10.81 8.22 -0.84
C MET A 1 -9.53 8.95 -1.18
N HIS A 2 -8.45 8.53 -0.52
CA HIS A 2 -7.09 9.03 -0.69
C HIS A 2 -6.24 7.86 -1.21
N LYS A 3 -5.18 8.20 -1.95
CA LYS A 3 -4.13 7.26 -2.31
C LYS A 3 -3.04 7.34 -1.28
N TYR A 4 -2.69 6.20 -0.71
CA TYR A 4 -1.59 6.04 0.22
C TYR A 4 -0.48 5.23 -0.42
N THR A 5 0.77 5.61 -0.15
CA THR A 5 1.94 4.75 -0.34
C THR A 5 2.38 4.26 1.03
N VAL A 6 2.45 2.95 1.24
CA VAL A 6 2.73 2.34 2.55
C VAL A 6 3.86 1.33 2.46
N LEU A 7 4.60 1.19 3.57
CA LEU A 7 5.55 0.11 3.81
C LEU A 7 4.85 -1.00 4.61
N LEU A 8 4.91 -2.23 4.13
CA LEU A 8 4.41 -3.42 4.81
C LEU A 8 5.50 -4.08 5.65
N ASN A 9 5.08 -4.95 6.58
CA ASN A 9 5.95 -5.63 7.54
C ASN A 9 6.97 -6.60 6.95
N ASP A 10 6.82 -6.99 5.69
CA ASP A 10 7.78 -7.81 4.94
C ASP A 10 8.78 -6.96 4.13
N GLY A 11 8.69 -5.63 4.21
CA GLY A 11 9.52 -4.70 3.46
C GLY A 11 8.91 -4.26 2.11
N THR A 12 7.72 -4.74 1.76
CA THR A 12 7.03 -4.37 0.52
C THR A 12 6.52 -2.94 0.57
N VAL A 13 6.81 -2.14 -0.45
CA VAL A 13 6.23 -0.80 -0.64
C VAL A 13 5.17 -0.86 -1.72
N GLY A 14 3.94 -0.46 -1.42
CA GLY A 14 2.84 -0.47 -2.37
C GLY A 14 1.83 0.66 -2.16
N THR A 15 0.89 0.78 -3.10
CA THR A 15 -0.14 1.83 -3.05
C THR A 15 -1.51 1.26 -2.79
N LEU A 16 -2.38 2.00 -2.10
CA LEU A 16 -3.80 1.63 -1.94
C LEU A 16 -4.68 2.87 -2.00
N ILE A 17 -5.93 2.71 -2.44
CA ILE A 17 -6.93 3.78 -2.46
C ILE A 17 -8.03 3.44 -1.45
N VAL A 18 -8.07 4.18 -0.34
CA VAL A 18 -9.00 3.98 0.77
C VAL A 18 -9.35 5.32 1.42
N ASP A 19 -10.40 5.39 2.25
CA ASP A 19 -10.73 6.64 2.94
C ASP A 19 -9.77 6.99 4.08
N SER A 20 -9.20 5.99 4.74
CA SER A 20 -8.12 6.15 5.73
C SER A 20 -7.34 4.85 5.88
N VAL A 21 -6.09 4.96 6.33
CA VAL A 21 -5.25 3.81 6.72
C VAL A 21 -4.39 4.19 7.91
N ASP A 22 -4.19 3.24 8.83
CA ASP A 22 -3.36 3.41 10.02
C ASP A 22 -2.24 2.35 10.08
N GLU A 23 -1.14 2.69 10.75
CA GLU A 23 -0.08 1.74 11.08
C GLU A 23 -0.65 0.59 11.94
N GLY A 24 -0.21 -0.65 11.65
CA GLY A 24 -0.71 -1.86 12.28
C GLY A 24 -1.98 -2.45 11.62
N GLN A 25 -2.60 -1.76 10.66
CA GLN A 25 -3.69 -2.36 9.89
C GLN A 25 -3.19 -3.35 8.85
N ASN A 26 -3.95 -4.42 8.64
CA ASN A 26 -3.69 -5.36 7.57
C ASN A 26 -4.42 -4.91 6.30
N VAL A 27 -3.67 -4.58 5.25
CA VAL A 27 -4.19 -4.01 4.00
C VAL A 27 -3.73 -4.80 2.78
N THR A 28 -4.40 -4.60 1.66
CA THR A 28 -3.95 -5.06 0.34
C THR A 28 -3.49 -3.86 -0.47
N VAL A 29 -2.28 -3.93 -1.02
CA VAL A 29 -1.67 -2.90 -1.85
C VAL A 29 -1.56 -3.35 -3.29
N ASP A 30 -1.70 -2.40 -4.20
CA ASP A 30 -1.43 -2.51 -5.62
C ASP A 30 0.06 -2.33 -5.91
N LEU A 31 0.60 -3.22 -6.75
CA LEU A 31 2.00 -3.31 -7.16
C LEU A 31 2.09 -3.65 -8.66
N HIS A 32 3.32 -3.67 -9.18
CA HIS A 32 3.62 -4.20 -10.51
C HIS A 32 4.76 -5.23 -10.42
N ASP A 33 4.65 -6.31 -11.19
CA ASP A 33 5.73 -7.30 -11.32
C ASP A 33 6.89 -6.78 -12.21
N GLU A 34 7.94 -7.60 -12.39
CA GLU A 34 9.10 -7.27 -13.22
C GLU A 34 8.75 -7.05 -14.72
N ASN A 35 7.59 -7.53 -15.16
CA ASN A 35 7.09 -7.36 -16.52
C ASN A 35 6.10 -6.18 -16.63
N GLY A 36 5.84 -5.46 -15.54
CA GLY A 36 4.90 -4.35 -15.48
C GLY A 36 3.43 -4.77 -15.40
N ASN A 37 3.12 -6.05 -15.12
CA ASN A 37 1.75 -6.47 -14.90
C ASN A 37 1.30 -6.08 -13.49
N PRO A 38 0.04 -5.65 -13.31
CA PRO A 38 -0.49 -5.35 -12.00
C PRO A 38 -0.60 -6.63 -11.16
N ILE A 39 -0.10 -6.56 -9.92
CA ILE A 39 -0.25 -7.59 -8.90
C ILE A 39 -0.67 -6.93 -7.59
N THR A 40 -1.05 -7.74 -6.61
CA THR A 40 -1.36 -7.24 -5.26
C THR A 40 -0.57 -8.00 -4.20
N ALA A 41 -0.32 -7.33 -3.07
CA ALA A 41 0.26 -7.94 -1.88
C ALA A 41 -0.57 -7.57 -0.65
N THR A 42 -0.65 -8.48 0.33
CA THR A 42 -1.33 -8.23 1.59
C THR A 42 -0.33 -8.27 2.72
N GLY A 43 -0.38 -7.28 3.62
CA GLY A 43 0.49 -7.23 4.78
C GLY A 43 0.04 -6.19 5.80
N THR A 44 0.76 -6.16 6.91
CA THR A 44 0.52 -5.17 7.97
C THR A 44 1.29 -3.90 7.67
N VAL A 45 0.62 -2.75 7.70
CA VAL A 45 1.25 -1.43 7.52
C VAL A 45 2.21 -1.17 8.66
N VAL A 46 3.46 -0.88 8.33
CA VAL A 46 4.50 -0.45 9.27
C VAL A 46 4.63 1.06 9.28
N GLU A 47 4.54 1.69 8.10
CA GLU A 47 4.74 3.14 7.94
C GLU A 47 3.94 3.65 6.75
N ILE A 48 3.37 4.84 6.88
CA ILE A 48 2.72 5.58 5.78
C ILE A 48 3.74 6.56 5.21
N LEU A 49 4.14 6.34 3.95
CA LEU A 49 5.21 7.09 3.29
C LEU A 49 4.69 8.34 2.55
N GLU A 50 3.50 8.25 1.98
CA GLU A 50 2.86 9.33 1.22
C GLU A 50 1.33 9.23 1.30
N GLU A 51 0.67 10.39 1.28
CA GLU A 51 -0.78 10.54 1.15
C GLU A 51 -1.08 11.57 0.05
N SER A 52 -2.06 11.28 -0.81
CA SER A 52 -2.51 12.18 -1.87
C SER A 52 -4.01 12.03 -2.12
N GLU A 53 -4.68 13.11 -2.52
CA GLU A 53 -6.08 13.03 -2.98
C GLU A 53 -6.18 12.23 -4.30
N SER A 54 -7.21 11.39 -4.42
CA SER A 54 -7.49 10.54 -5.59
C SER A 54 -8.78 10.91 -6.29
#